data_AF-A0A7C9EE57-F1
#
_entry.id   AF-A0A7C9EE57-F1
#
_cell.length_a   1.000
_cell.length_b   1.000
_cell.length_c   1.000
_cell.angle_alpha   90.00
_cell.angle_beta   90.00
_cell.angle_gamma   90.00
#
_symmetry.space_group_name_H-M   'P 1'
#
loop_
_entity.id
_entity.type
_entity.pdbx_description
1 polymer ?
#
loop_
_entity_poly.entity_id
_entity_poly.type
_entity_poly.pdbx_seq_one_letter_code
_entity_poly.pdbx_strand_id
1 'polypeptide(L)'
;AAHFPELKVSDNTSHFGHAKDGWDQANFRMTWIVSDLVRMRLKDVRWFVMGDDDTVFYPDNLVRVLKKYDHTQMYYIGSNSETHLQNIKLSSGMAFGGAGFAISYPLA
;
A
#
# COMPACT_ATOMS: atom_id res chain seq x y z
N ALA A 1 12.22 -23.58 -13.05
CA ALA A 1 12.63 -22.17 -12.91
C ALA A 1 11.55 -21.43 -12.14
N ALA A 2 11.88 -20.59 -11.17
CA ALA A 2 10.87 -19.81 -10.46
C ALA A 2 10.26 -18.78 -11.41
N HIS A 3 8.93 -18.78 -11.56
CA HIS A 3 8.22 -17.80 -12.36
C HIS A 3 7.95 -16.59 -11.48
N PHE A 4 8.62 -15.47 -11.76
CA PHE A 4 8.32 -14.21 -11.11
C PHE A 4 7.02 -13.60 -11.68
N PRO A 5 6.29 -12.80 -10.89
CA PRO A 5 5.18 -12.02 -11.40
C PRO A 5 5.63 -11.09 -12.53
N GLU A 6 4.70 -10.74 -13.42
CA GLU A 6 4.96 -9.72 -14.43
C GLU A 6 5.23 -8.36 -13.76
N LEU A 7 6.33 -7.70 -14.12
CA LEU A 7 6.64 -6.35 -13.66
C LEU A 7 5.64 -5.36 -14.28
N LYS A 8 4.97 -4.59 -13.44
CA LYS A 8 4.09 -3.48 -13.84
C LYS A 8 4.63 -2.18 -13.25
N VAL A 9 4.54 -1.10 -14.02
CA VAL A 9 4.98 0.24 -13.61
C VAL A 9 3.75 1.14 -13.57
N SER A 10 3.60 1.88 -12.47
CA SER A 10 2.51 2.85 -12.28
C SER A 10 2.60 4.01 -13.29
N ASP A 11 1.44 4.57 -13.64
CA ASP A 11 1.30 5.61 -14.66
C ASP A 11 1.97 6.94 -14.26
N ASN A 12 2.13 7.82 -15.26
CA ASN A 12 2.73 9.13 -15.02
C ASN A 12 1.79 10.05 -14.23
N THR A 13 2.22 10.47 -13.03
CA THR A 13 1.50 11.37 -12.12
C THR A 13 1.73 12.86 -12.37
N SER A 14 2.50 13.27 -13.38
CA SER A 14 2.82 14.69 -13.62
C SER A 14 1.60 15.57 -13.88
N HIS A 15 0.47 14.97 -14.27
CA HIS A 15 -0.80 15.65 -14.50
C HIS A 15 -1.46 16.18 -13.21
N PHE A 16 -1.06 15.70 -12.03
CA PHE A 16 -1.47 16.30 -10.75
C PHE A 16 -0.79 17.66 -10.48
N GLY A 17 0.19 18.04 -11.32
CA GLY A 17 0.97 19.26 -11.16
C GLY A 17 1.92 19.19 -9.95
N HIS A 18 2.63 20.28 -9.67
CA HIS A 18 3.35 20.41 -8.40
C HIS A 18 2.32 20.72 -7.33
N ALA A 19 2.30 19.93 -6.25
CA ALA A 19 1.43 20.25 -5.15
C ALA A 19 1.85 21.59 -4.54
N LYS A 20 0.87 22.39 -4.12
CA LYS A 20 1.12 23.46 -3.16
C LYS A 20 1.42 22.82 -1.80
N ASP A 21 2.16 23.52 -0.95
CA ASP A 21 2.32 23.17 0.47
C ASP A 21 3.17 21.91 0.77
N GLY A 22 4.24 21.67 -0.01
CA GLY A 22 5.30 20.73 0.37
C GLY A 22 5.08 19.26 0.01
N TRP A 23 4.01 18.95 -0.72
CA TRP A 23 3.78 17.62 -1.29
C TRP A 23 4.57 17.47 -2.60
N ASP A 24 5.55 16.59 -2.62
CA ASP A 24 6.31 16.27 -3.83
C ASP A 24 5.58 15.24 -4.73
N GLN A 25 6.12 15.01 -5.92
CA GLN A 25 5.61 14.00 -6.84
C GLN A 25 5.66 12.57 -6.28
N ALA A 26 6.54 12.29 -5.32
CA ALA A 26 6.66 10.96 -4.72
C ALA A 26 5.42 10.65 -3.89
N ASN A 27 4.92 11.60 -3.12
CA ASN A 27 3.68 11.42 -2.34
C ASN A 27 2.47 11.12 -3.23
N PHE A 28 2.35 11.82 -4.37
CA PHE A 28 1.29 11.51 -5.34
C PHE A 28 1.41 10.10 -5.89
N ARG A 29 2.63 9.67 -6.27
CA ARG A 29 2.87 8.29 -6.75
C ARG A 29 2.52 7.23 -5.71
N MET A 30 2.94 7.44 -4.46
CA MET A 30 2.66 6.51 -3.37
C MET A 30 1.16 6.34 -3.12
N THR A 31 0.38 7.42 -3.28
CA THR A 31 -1.08 7.36 -3.12
C THR A 31 -1.75 6.79 -4.37
N TRP A 32 -1.27 7.17 -5.55
CA TRP A 32 -1.88 6.81 -6.83
C TRP A 32 -1.73 5.34 -7.19
N ILE A 33 -0.68 4.66 -6.71
CA ILE A 33 -0.42 3.26 -7.03
C ILE A 33 -1.59 2.34 -6.66
N VAL A 34 -2.31 2.64 -5.58
CA VAL A 34 -3.52 1.89 -5.19
C VAL A 34 -4.62 2.07 -6.23
N SER A 35 -4.81 3.30 -6.75
CA SER A 35 -5.77 3.58 -7.82
C SER A 35 -5.41 2.84 -9.11
N ASP A 36 -4.13 2.77 -9.47
CA ASP A 36 -3.68 1.99 -10.64
C ASP A 36 -3.99 0.51 -10.46
N LEU A 37 -3.68 -0.06 -9.30
CA LEU A 37 -3.93 -1.48 -9.00
C LEU A 37 -5.42 -1.84 -9.08
N VAL A 38 -6.31 -0.99 -8.57
CA VAL A 38 -7.76 -1.19 -8.68
C VAL A 38 -8.23 -1.08 -10.13
N ARG A 39 -7.70 -0.13 -10.90
CA ARG A 39 -8.04 0.08 -12.32
C ARG A 39 -7.59 -1.06 -13.22
N MET A 40 -6.59 -1.84 -12.82
CA MET A 40 -6.18 -3.05 -13.54
C MET A 40 -7.28 -4.13 -13.58
N ARG A 41 -8.28 -4.08 -12.68
CA ARG A 41 -9.41 -5.03 -12.62
C ARG A 41 -8.95 -6.50 -12.64
N LEU A 42 -7.89 -6.78 -11.89
CA LEU A 42 -7.39 -8.14 -11.70
C LEU A 42 -8.49 -9.01 -11.07
N LYS A 43 -8.62 -10.25 -11.54
CA LYS A 43 -9.63 -11.17 -11.03
C LYS A 43 -9.21 -11.74 -9.67
N ASP A 44 -10.20 -11.96 -8.81
CA ASP A 44 -10.06 -12.65 -7.52
C ASP A 44 -9.05 -12.01 -6.53
N VAL A 45 -8.84 -10.70 -6.63
CA VAL A 45 -8.03 -9.94 -5.67
C VAL A 45 -8.80 -9.71 -4.37
N ARG A 46 -8.16 -10.02 -3.24
CA ARG A 46 -8.73 -9.83 -1.89
C ARG A 46 -8.04 -8.73 -1.09
N TRP A 47 -6.74 -8.57 -1.32
CA TRP A 47 -5.88 -7.66 -0.58
C TRP A 47 -4.88 -7.02 -1.54
N PHE A 48 -4.65 -5.72 -1.35
CA PHE A 48 -3.55 -4.98 -1.93
C PHE A 48 -2.49 -4.78 -0.85
N VAL A 49 -1.23 -5.05 -1.17
CA VAL A 49 -0.12 -4.98 -0.21
C VAL A 49 0.92 -4.01 -0.76
N MET A 50 1.31 -3.06 0.07
CA MET A 50 2.30 -2.04 -0.24
C MET A 50 3.50 -2.19 0.68
N GLY A 51 4.71 -1.97 0.13
CA GLY A 51 5.96 -1.89 0.88
C GLY A 51 6.98 -1.05 0.09
N ASP A 52 8.07 -0.71 0.76
CA ASP A 52 9.16 0.08 0.18
C ASP A 52 10.14 -0.81 -0.60
N ASP A 53 11.10 -0.20 -1.28
CA ASP A 53 12.09 -0.89 -2.14
C ASP A 53 13.08 -1.78 -1.36
N ASP A 54 13.13 -1.61 -0.05
CA ASP A 54 13.90 -2.40 0.91
C ASP A 54 13.03 -3.34 1.77
N THR A 55 11.72 -3.45 1.48
CA THR A 55 10.78 -4.31 2.21
C THR A 55 10.70 -5.72 1.62
N VAL A 56 10.86 -6.75 2.46
CA VAL A 56 10.71 -8.16 2.06
C VAL A 56 9.49 -8.80 2.74
N PHE A 57 8.56 -9.29 1.94
CA PHE A 57 7.41 -10.07 2.42
C PHE A 57 7.64 -11.58 2.29
N TYR A 58 7.20 -12.31 3.31
CA TYR A 58 7.07 -13.78 3.28
C TYR A 58 5.61 -14.13 2.95
N PRO A 59 5.27 -14.55 1.71
CA PRO A 59 3.89 -14.70 1.29
C PRO A 59 3.06 -15.62 2.19
N ASP A 60 3.62 -16.75 2.61
CA ASP A 60 2.92 -17.70 3.48
C ASP A 60 2.57 -17.10 4.84
N ASN A 61 3.48 -16.31 5.42
CA ASN A 61 3.24 -15.63 6.69
C ASN A 61 2.20 -14.51 6.52
N LEU A 62 2.29 -13.76 5.43
CA LEU A 62 1.35 -12.68 5.13
C LEU A 62 -0.07 -13.24 4.96
N VAL A 63 -0.24 -14.28 4.13
CA VAL A 63 -1.53 -14.96 3.94
C VAL A 63 -2.02 -15.56 5.25
N ARG A 64 -1.14 -16.13 6.08
CA ARG A 64 -1.51 -16.68 7.40
C ARG A 64 -2.11 -15.62 8.34
N VAL A 65 -1.67 -14.37 8.24
CA VAL A 65 -2.22 -13.26 9.01
C VAL A 65 -3.50 -12.73 8.37
N LEU A 66 -3.47 -12.39 7.08
CA LEU A 66 -4.61 -11.78 6.39
C LEU A 66 -5.85 -12.67 6.35
N LYS A 67 -5.68 -14.02 6.31
CA LYS A 67 -6.82 -14.95 6.35
C LYS A 67 -7.64 -14.92 7.64
N LYS A 68 -7.14 -14.26 8.69
CA LYS A 68 -7.87 -14.09 9.96
C LYS A 68 -8.97 -13.02 9.85
N TYR A 69 -8.93 -12.19 8.81
CA TYR A 69 -9.84 -11.07 8.59
C TYR A 69 -10.81 -11.40 7.45
N ASP A 70 -12.05 -10.95 7.59
CA ASP A 70 -13.03 -11.04 6.50
C ASP A 70 -12.71 -10.00 5.41
N HIS A 71 -12.04 -10.43 4.36
CA HIS A 71 -11.64 -9.59 3.23
C HIS A 71 -12.80 -8.85 2.52
N THR A 72 -14.07 -9.16 2.83
CA THR A 72 -15.24 -8.42 2.32
C THR A 72 -15.57 -7.17 3.14
N GLN A 73 -14.90 -6.94 4.26
CA GLN A 73 -15.00 -5.73 5.07
C GLN A 73 -13.88 -4.74 4.75
N MET A 74 -14.05 -3.49 5.19
CA MET A 74 -13.04 -2.43 5.02
C MET A 74 -11.93 -2.55 6.07
N TYR A 75 -10.74 -2.96 5.64
CA TYR A 75 -9.58 -3.15 6.51
C TYR A 75 -8.35 -2.44 5.97
N TYR A 76 -7.70 -1.67 6.85
CA TYR A 76 -6.37 -1.10 6.67
C TYR A 76 -5.48 -1.66 7.77
N ILE A 77 -4.50 -2.50 7.39
CA ILE A 77 -3.71 -3.31 8.31
C ILE A 77 -2.24 -2.98 8.11
N GLY A 78 -1.58 -2.55 9.17
CA GLY A 78 -0.13 -2.35 9.21
C GLY A 78 0.28 -1.82 10.58
N SER A 79 1.42 -1.14 10.65
CA SER A 79 1.96 -0.63 11.91
C SER A 79 2.13 0.88 11.91
N ASN A 80 1.97 1.48 13.08
CA ASN A 80 2.38 2.84 13.36
C ASN A 80 3.92 2.99 13.23
N SER A 81 4.40 4.23 13.19
CA SER A 81 5.82 4.53 13.21
C SER A 81 6.45 4.14 14.56
N GLU A 82 7.71 3.71 14.51
CA GLU A 82 8.54 3.52 15.71
C GLU A 82 8.83 4.85 16.43
N THR A 83 8.73 5.97 15.71
CA THR A 83 8.99 7.30 16.24
C THR A 83 7.71 7.94 16.76
N HIS A 84 7.68 8.23 18.06
CA HIS A 84 6.56 8.92 18.70
C HIS A 84 6.20 10.26 18.03
N LEU A 85 7.21 11.04 17.65
CA LEU A 85 7.02 12.32 16.97
C LEU A 85 6.34 12.17 15.59
N GLN A 86 6.64 11.11 14.85
CA GLN A 86 6.01 10.86 13.55
C GLN A 86 4.54 10.48 13.72
N ASN A 87 4.20 9.66 14.72
CA ASN A 87 2.82 9.31 15.02
C ASN A 87 1.98 10.53 15.43
N ILE A 88 2.55 11.48 16.19
CA ILE A 88 1.87 12.73 16.55
C ILE A 88 1.67 13.62 15.31
N LYS A 89 2.70 13.77 14.47
CA LYS A 89 2.67 14.69 13.33
C LYS A 89 1.78 14.21 12.18
N LEU A 90 1.71 12.91 11.95
CA LEU A 90 1.01 12.33 10.80
C LEU A 90 -0.31 11.69 11.21
N SER A 91 -0.28 10.60 11.98
CA SER A 91 -1.44 10.00 12.65
C SER A 91 -1.02 8.75 13.42
N SER A 92 -1.62 8.53 14.60
CA SER A 92 -1.51 7.26 15.33
C SER A 92 -2.45 6.17 14.81
N GLY A 93 -3.27 6.47 13.80
CA GLY A 93 -4.17 5.52 13.13
C GLY A 93 -3.75 5.19 11.70
N MET A 94 -2.55 5.60 11.28
CA MET A 94 -2.01 5.33 9.95
C MET A 94 -1.00 4.18 10.00
N ALA A 95 -1.03 3.30 8.99
CA ALA A 95 0.05 2.35 8.75
C ALA A 95 1.17 3.00 7.91
N PHE A 96 2.39 2.95 8.42
CA PHE A 96 3.56 3.52 7.77
C PHE A 96 4.18 2.56 6.74
N GLY A 97 4.78 3.12 5.69
CA GLY A 97 5.30 2.36 4.54
C GLY A 97 6.42 1.37 4.86
N GLY A 98 7.33 1.69 5.79
CA GLY A 98 8.55 0.91 6.00
C GLY A 98 8.35 -0.55 6.43
N ALA A 99 7.31 -0.85 7.22
CA ALA A 99 6.94 -2.24 7.55
C ALA A 99 5.96 -2.86 6.53
N GLY A 100 5.52 -2.05 5.58
CA GLY A 100 4.41 -2.32 4.68
C GLY A 100 3.04 -2.28 5.34
N PHE A 101 2.01 -2.28 4.48
CA PHE A 101 0.62 -2.39 4.91
C PHE A 101 -0.21 -3.15 3.87
N ALA A 102 -1.37 -3.64 4.31
CA ALA A 102 -2.36 -4.30 3.49
C ALA A 102 -3.71 -3.56 3.56
N ILE A 103 -4.36 -3.42 2.40
CA ILE A 103 -5.69 -2.83 2.23
C ILE A 103 -6.61 -3.92 1.68
N SER A 104 -7.79 -4.10 2.26
CA SER A 104 -8.80 -5.01 1.70
C SER A 104 -9.40 -4.42 0.43
N TYR A 105 -9.84 -5.28 -0.49
CA TYR A 105 -10.42 -4.84 -1.76
C TYR A 105 -11.57 -3.83 -1.61
N PRO A 106 -12.52 -3.98 -0.66
CA PRO A 106 -13.61 -3.00 -0.46
C PRO A 106 -13.16 -1.62 0.05
N LEU A 107 -11.96 -1.51 0.62
CA LEU A 107 -11.41 -0.24 1.11
C LEU A 107 -10.55 0.49 0.05
N ALA A 108 -9.96 -0.26 -0.89
CA ALA A 108 -9.11 0.28 -1.96
C ALA A 108 -9.93 0.94 -3.08
#